data_AF-J9DWM7-F1
#
_entry.id   AF-J9DWM7-F1
#
_cell.length_a   1.000
_cell.length_b   1.000
_cell.length_c   1.000
_cell.angle_alpha   90.00
_cell.angle_beta   90.00
_cell.angle_gamma   90.00
#
_symmetry.space_group_name_H-M   'P 1'
#
loop_
_entity.id
_entity.type
_entity.pdbx_description
1 polymer ?
#
loop_
_entity_poly.entity_id
_entity_poly.type
_entity_poly.pdbx_seq_one_letter_code
_entity_poly.pdbx_strand_id
1 'polypeptide(L)'
;MPRNQFSISNLKNPDADRVRLEIKKACEKFMLSDDNLMKVSKIMDDEMNRGLRGEPSCLKMLPSFIRAVPNGTERGDFLALDLGGTNFRVLLIKLKGDVAEMTGKVYRIPEEIMRGVGTA
;
A
#
# COMPACT_ATOMS: atom_id res chain seq x y z
N MET A 1 10.18 52.94 -14.45
CA MET A 1 10.70 52.01 -13.43
C MET A 1 11.45 50.89 -14.14
N PRO A 2 12.78 50.72 -14.00
CA PRO A 2 13.51 49.64 -14.66
C PRO A 2 13.30 48.30 -13.90
N ARG A 3 13.04 47.23 -14.65
CA ARG A 3 12.96 45.86 -14.14
C ARG A 3 14.39 45.36 -13.87
N ASN A 4 14.73 45.11 -12.60
CA ASN A 4 15.96 44.41 -12.25
C ASN A 4 15.94 43.01 -12.87
N GLN A 5 16.86 42.76 -13.80
CA GLN A 5 17.25 41.41 -14.22
C GLN A 5 18.09 40.79 -13.11
N PHE A 6 17.45 40.13 -12.15
CA PHE A 6 18.15 39.15 -11.33
C PHE A 6 18.14 37.81 -12.07
N SER A 7 19.27 37.44 -12.67
CA SER A 7 19.46 36.09 -13.21
C SER A 7 19.59 35.11 -12.04
N ILE A 8 18.62 34.19 -11.91
CA ILE A 8 18.61 33.12 -10.90
C ILE A 8 19.76 32.10 -11.13
N SER A 9 20.48 32.21 -12.25
CA SER A 9 21.53 31.26 -12.64
C SER A 9 22.79 31.24 -11.76
N ASN A 10 22.97 32.19 -10.83
CA ASN A 10 24.26 32.39 -10.13
C ASN A 10 24.24 32.17 -8.60
N LEU A 11 23.19 31.59 -8.02
CA LEU A 11 23.22 31.13 -6.62
C LEU A 11 23.59 29.64 -6.58
N LYS A 12 24.86 29.30 -6.80
CA LYS A 12 25.38 28.03 -6.29
C LYS A 12 25.39 28.14 -4.77
N ASN A 13 24.35 27.60 -4.12
CA ASN A 13 24.31 27.50 -2.67
C ASN A 13 25.49 26.62 -2.20
N PRO A 14 26.50 27.18 -1.52
CA PRO A 14 27.72 26.45 -1.15
C PRO A 14 27.45 25.30 -0.17
N ASP A 15 26.30 25.31 0.54
CA ASP A 15 25.88 24.23 1.42
C ASP A 15 25.09 23.12 0.70
N ALA A 16 24.72 23.32 -0.58
CA ALA A 16 23.91 22.35 -1.30
C ALA A 16 24.62 21.01 -1.47
N ASP A 17 25.94 21.00 -1.64
CA ASP A 17 26.70 19.76 -1.82
C ASP A 17 26.87 19.01 -0.49
N ARG A 18 26.99 19.73 0.63
CA ARG A 18 26.96 19.15 1.97
C ARG A 18 25.59 18.53 2.27
N VAL A 19 24.50 19.26 2.00
CA VAL A 19 23.13 18.77 2.19
C VAL A 19 22.86 17.55 1.31
N ARG A 20 23.31 17.55 0.05
CA ARG A 20 23.22 16.37 -0.85
C ARG A 20 23.97 15.17 -0.30
N LEU A 21 25.16 15.36 0.26
CA LEU A 21 25.93 14.27 0.85
C LEU A 21 25.24 13.68 2.08
N GLU A 22 24.69 14.53 2.95
CA GLU A 22 23.91 14.09 4.11
C GLU A 22 22.65 13.32 3.70
N ILE A 23 21.91 13.80 2.70
CA ILE A 23 20.75 13.09 2.13
C ILE A 23 21.19 11.76 1.54
N LYS A 24 22.27 11.71 0.76
CA LYS A 24 22.77 10.46 0.17
C LYS A 24 23.12 9.43 1.24
N LYS A 25 23.87 9.84 2.27
CA LYS A 25 24.21 8.97 3.42
C LYS A 25 22.97 8.49 4.18
N ALA A 26 21.96 9.35 4.34
CA ALA A 26 20.70 8.96 4.97
C ALA A 26 19.96 7.93 4.10
N CYS A 27 19.88 8.16 2.79
CA CYS A 27 19.23 7.29 1.82
C CYS A 27 19.95 5.94 1.62
N GLU A 28 21.28 5.88 1.76
CA GLU A 28 22.06 4.65 1.64
C GLU A 28 21.53 3.52 2.54
N LYS A 29 20.99 3.84 3.72
CA LYS A 29 20.40 2.85 4.65
C LYS A 29 19.08 2.24 4.14
N PHE A 30 18.44 2.87 3.16
CA PHE A 30 17.20 2.40 2.54
C PHE A 30 17.45 1.72 1.19
N MET A 31 18.71 1.71 0.71
CA MET A 31 19.10 0.98 -0.48
C MET A 31 19.38 -0.47 -0.12
N LEU A 32 18.45 -1.35 -0.45
CA LEU A 32 18.62 -2.79 -0.28
C LEU A 32 19.41 -3.34 -1.46
N SER A 33 20.48 -4.10 -1.18
CA SER A 33 21.16 -4.91 -2.21
C SER A 33 20.34 -6.15 -2.56
N ASP A 34 20.67 -6.79 -3.67
CA ASP A 34 20.05 -8.06 -4.08
C ASP A 34 20.23 -9.14 -3.00
N ASP A 35 21.39 -9.21 -2.35
CA ASP A 35 21.63 -10.15 -1.25
C ASP A 35 20.68 -9.91 -0.07
N ASN A 36 20.44 -8.64 0.27
CA ASN A 36 19.47 -8.28 1.30
C ASN A 36 18.04 -8.69 0.90
N LEU A 37 17.65 -8.46 -0.36
CA LEU A 37 16.33 -8.85 -0.88
C LEU A 37 16.14 -10.37 -0.86
N MET A 38 17.15 -11.13 -1.30
CA MET A 38 17.14 -12.60 -1.27
C MET A 38 17.03 -13.14 0.15
N LYS A 39 17.74 -12.53 1.10
CA LYS A 39 17.66 -12.89 2.52
C LYS A 39 16.26 -12.65 3.09
N VAL A 40 15.66 -11.50 2.81
CA VAL A 40 14.28 -11.19 3.25
C VAL A 40 13.28 -12.17 2.63
N SER A 41 13.39 -12.43 1.33
CA SER A 41 12.51 -13.37 0.63
C SER A 41 12.58 -14.77 1.25
N LYS A 42 13.79 -15.27 1.54
CA LYS A 42 13.97 -16.57 2.18
C LYS A 42 13.33 -16.64 3.56
N ILE A 43 13.56 -15.61 4.40
CA ILE A 43 12.95 -15.55 5.74
C ILE A 43 11.42 -15.53 5.64
N MET A 44 10.86 -14.76 4.70
CA MET A 44 9.41 -14.74 4.51
C MET A 44 8.87 -16.11 4.10
N ASP A 45 9.54 -16.80 3.18
CA ASP A 45 9.14 -18.15 2.76
C ASP A 45 9.19 -19.15 3.92
N ASP A 46 10.27 -19.14 4.70
CA ASP A 46 10.42 -19.99 5.89
C ASP A 46 9.28 -19.72 6.90
N GLU A 47 8.99 -18.46 7.21
CA GLU A 47 7.92 -18.10 8.16
C GLU A 47 6.51 -18.42 7.63
N MET A 48 6.26 -18.28 6.32
CA MET A 48 5.01 -18.69 5.70
C MET A 48 4.81 -20.20 5.82
N ASN A 49 5.85 -20.97 5.52
CA ASN A 49 5.83 -22.43 5.61
C ASN A 49 5.61 -22.91 7.06
N ARG A 50 6.23 -22.26 8.05
CA ARG A 50 5.97 -22.53 9.48
C ARG A 50 4.53 -22.21 9.86
N GLY A 51 4.02 -21.04 9.47
CA GLY A 51 2.65 -20.63 9.76
C GLY A 51 1.60 -21.56 9.16
N LEU A 52 1.81 -22.04 7.92
CA LEU A 52 0.93 -23.01 7.27
C LEU A 52 0.91 -24.39 7.94
N ARG A 53 2.02 -24.78 8.59
CA ARG A 53 2.10 -26.01 9.39
C ARG A 53 1.53 -25.85 10.81
N GLY A 54 1.08 -24.65 11.18
CA GLY A 54 0.60 -24.34 12.53
C GLY A 54 1.71 -24.24 13.58
N GLU A 55 2.97 -24.15 13.16
CA GLU A 55 4.09 -23.89 14.05
C GLU A 55 4.08 -22.42 14.50
N PRO A 56 4.72 -22.08 15.63
CA PRO A 56 4.94 -20.68 15.98
C PRO A 56 5.58 -19.95 14.79
N SER A 57 5.02 -18.83 14.35
CA SER A 57 5.52 -18.03 13.23
C SER A 57 5.14 -16.58 13.45
N CYS A 58 5.93 -15.65 12.93
CA CYS A 58 5.51 -14.24 12.90
C CYS A 58 4.39 -14.00 11.86
N LEU A 59 4.14 -14.96 10.97
CA LEU A 59 3.08 -14.96 9.97
C LEU A 59 1.97 -15.93 10.34
N LYS A 60 0.74 -15.40 10.50
CA LYS A 60 -0.41 -16.19 10.98
C LYS A 60 -1.02 -17.15 9.95
N MET A 61 -0.77 -16.93 8.67
CA MET A 61 -1.26 -17.76 7.55
C MET A 61 -2.74 -18.17 7.67
N LEU A 62 -3.62 -17.19 7.92
CA LEU A 62 -5.04 -17.44 8.16
C LEU A 62 -5.75 -17.92 6.87
N PRO A 63 -6.61 -18.97 6.94
CA PRO A 63 -7.33 -19.45 5.78
C PRO A 63 -8.40 -18.46 5.32
N SER A 64 -8.41 -18.12 4.02
CA SER A 64 -9.42 -17.24 3.42
C SER A 64 -10.74 -17.95 3.09
N PHE A 65 -10.75 -19.29 3.11
CA PHE A 65 -11.85 -20.16 2.67
C PHE A 65 -12.28 -19.98 1.20
N ILE A 66 -11.47 -19.30 0.38
CA ILE A 66 -11.65 -19.23 -1.07
C ILE A 66 -11.08 -20.53 -1.65
N ARG A 67 -11.94 -21.34 -2.28
CA ARG A 67 -11.60 -22.70 -2.75
C ARG A 67 -11.39 -22.82 -4.25
N ALA A 68 -11.63 -21.76 -5.01
CA ALA A 68 -11.48 -21.76 -6.46
C ALA A 68 -11.00 -20.39 -6.94
N VAL A 69 -10.22 -20.41 -8.02
CA VAL A 69 -9.81 -19.20 -8.73
C VAL A 69 -10.88 -18.88 -9.78
N PRO A 70 -11.30 -17.62 -9.94
CA PRO A 70 -12.24 -17.23 -10.99
C PRO A 70 -11.75 -17.62 -12.38
N ASN A 71 -12.67 -18.00 -13.26
CA ASN A 71 -12.34 -18.46 -14.62
C ASN A 71 -12.88 -17.55 -15.74
N GLY A 72 -13.50 -16.43 -15.40
CA GLY A 72 -14.04 -15.47 -16.36
C GLY A 72 -15.38 -15.90 -16.97
N THR A 73 -16.06 -16.90 -16.41
CA THR A 73 -17.42 -17.29 -16.81
C THR A 73 -18.48 -16.77 -15.85
N GLU A 74 -18.07 -16.08 -14.79
CA GLU A 74 -18.93 -15.57 -13.74
C GLU A 74 -19.93 -14.54 -14.29
N ARG A 75 -21.17 -14.64 -13.82
CA ARG A 75 -22.27 -13.77 -14.22
C ARG A 75 -23.09 -13.37 -13.00
N GLY A 76 -23.64 -12.16 -13.05
CA GLY A 76 -24.57 -11.67 -12.06
C GLY A 76 -24.18 -10.31 -11.49
N ASP A 77 -25.08 -9.79 -10.68
CA ASP A 77 -24.93 -8.51 -10.00
C ASP A 77 -24.56 -8.78 -8.53
N PHE A 78 -23.43 -8.23 -8.09
CA PHE A 78 -22.86 -8.42 -6.77
C PHE A 78 -22.69 -7.08 -6.06
N LEU A 79 -22.87 -7.07 -4.76
CA LEU A 79 -22.50 -5.93 -3.92
C LEU A 79 -21.19 -6.23 -3.20
N ALA A 80 -20.25 -5.28 -3.26
CA ALA A 80 -19.06 -5.28 -2.42
C ALA A 80 -19.10 -4.10 -1.46
N LEU A 81 -18.87 -4.40 -0.18
CA LEU A 81 -18.83 -3.46 0.92
C LEU A 81 -17.42 -3.47 1.51
N ASP A 82 -16.72 -2.34 1.41
CA ASP A 82 -15.33 -2.20 1.87
C ASP A 82 -15.27 -1.12 2.94
N LEU A 83 -15.04 -1.54 4.18
CA LEU A 83 -14.92 -0.68 5.34
C LEU A 83 -13.44 -0.46 5.67
N GLY A 84 -12.90 0.67 5.23
CA GLY A 84 -11.57 1.12 5.61
C GLY A 84 -11.59 1.96 6.89
N GLY A 85 -10.42 2.47 7.28
CA GLY A 85 -10.32 3.36 8.44
C GLY A 85 -11.05 4.69 8.27
N THR A 86 -10.91 5.33 7.10
CA THR A 86 -11.45 6.68 6.84
C THR A 86 -12.69 6.68 5.96
N ASN A 87 -12.88 5.63 5.15
CA ASN A 87 -13.92 5.58 4.13
C ASN A 87 -14.61 4.23 4.13
N PHE A 88 -15.92 4.27 3.87
CA PHE A 88 -16.74 3.12 3.55
C PHE A 88 -17.12 3.19 2.07
N ARG A 89 -16.88 2.10 1.33
CA ARG A 89 -17.17 2.01 -0.09
C ARG A 89 -18.25 0.98 -0.35
N VAL A 90 -19.24 1.36 -1.14
CA VAL A 90 -20.28 0.48 -1.66
C VAL A 90 -20.11 0.38 -3.16
N LEU A 91 -19.95 -0.84 -3.68
CA LEU A 91 -19.83 -1.12 -5.11
C LEU A 91 -20.96 -2.05 -5.56
N LEU A 92 -21.61 -1.71 -6.66
CA LEU A 92 -22.36 -2.65 -7.49
C LEU A 92 -21.45 -3.13 -8.62
N ILE A 93 -21.20 -4.43 -8.65
CA ILE A 93 -20.36 -5.11 -9.63
C ILE A 93 -21.26 -5.97 -10.50
N LYS A 94 -21.27 -5.72 -11.81
CA LYS A 94 -22.01 -6.53 -12.77
C LYS A 94 -21.04 -7.35 -13.60
N LEU A 95 -21.06 -8.66 -13.40
CA LEU A 95 -20.23 -9.61 -14.14
C LEU A 95 -21.00 -10.18 -15.34
N LYS A 96 -20.37 -10.18 -16.51
CA LYS A 96 -20.90 -10.72 -17.77
C LYS A 96 -19.87 -11.62 -18.46
N GLY A 97 -19.28 -12.55 -17.71
CA GLY A 97 -18.14 -13.35 -18.17
C GLY A 97 -16.83 -12.59 -17.94
N ASP A 98 -16.10 -12.33 -19.01
CA ASP A 98 -14.82 -11.62 -19.02
C ASP A 98 -14.95 -10.09 -18.82
N VAL A 99 -16.19 -9.58 -18.86
CA VAL A 99 -16.49 -8.16 -18.64
C VAL A 99 -17.04 -7.93 -17.22
N ALA A 100 -16.47 -6.95 -16.53
CA ALA A 100 -16.95 -6.45 -15.25
C ALA A 100 -17.23 -4.94 -15.32
N GLU A 101 -18.48 -4.55 -15.07
CA GLU A 101 -18.88 -3.15 -14.91
C GLU A 101 -19.02 -2.85 -13.41
N MET A 102 -18.40 -1.76 -12.94
CA MET A 102 -18.45 -1.36 -11.53
C MET A 102 -19.00 0.05 -11.38
N THR A 103 -20.03 0.22 -10.56
CA THR A 103 -20.54 1.53 -10.14
C THR A 103 -20.47 1.63 -8.63
N GLY A 104 -19.98 2.74 -8.11
CA GLY A 104 -19.68 2.85 -6.69
C GLY A 104 -19.97 4.20 -6.07
N LYS A 105 -20.11 4.21 -4.75
CA LYS A 105 -20.13 5.41 -3.92
C LYS A 105 -19.20 5.24 -2.73
N VAL A 106 -18.49 6.31 -2.41
CA VAL A 106 -17.59 6.39 -1.25
C VAL A 106 -18.24 7.31 -0.22
N TYR A 107 -18.23 6.88 1.03
CA TYR A 107 -18.74 7.61 2.19
C TYR A 107 -17.57 7.84 3.14
N ARG A 108 -17.37 9.09 3.54
CA ARG A 108 -16.39 9.42 4.59
C ARG A 108 -16.96 8.99 5.93
N ILE A 109 -16.15 8.31 6.74
CA ILE A 109 -16.53 7.90 8.09
C ILE A 109 -16.32 9.13 9.02
N PRO A 110 -17.32 9.52 9.83
CA PRO A 110 -17.17 10.57 10.83
C PRO A 110 -16.06 10.25 11.84
N GLU A 111 -15.31 11.26 12.29
CA GLU A 111 -14.19 11.07 13.23
C GLU A 111 -14.61 10.42 14.55
N GLU A 112 -15.83 10.74 15.03
CA GLU A 112 -16.41 10.18 16.25
C GLU A 112 -16.52 8.65 16.18
N ILE A 113 -16.88 8.13 14.99
CA ILE A 113 -17.02 6.71 14.73
C ILE A 113 -15.64 6.06 14.51
N MET A 114 -14.72 6.77 13.85
CA MET A 114 -13.37 6.26 13.59
C MET A 114 -12.56 6.02 14.87
N ARG A 115 -12.66 6.91 15.87
CA ARG A 115 -11.91 6.80 17.12
C ARG A 115 -12.62 5.95 18.18
N GLY A 116 -13.95 5.82 18.09
CA GLY A 116 -14.76 5.11 19.07
C GLY A 116 -14.56 5.63 20.51
N VAL A 117 -15.10 4.88 21.48
CA VAL A 117 -14.88 5.14 22.92
C VAL A 117 -13.78 4.25 23.52
N GLY A 118 -12.98 3.60 22.67
CA GLY A 118 -11.97 2.63 23.11
C GLY A 118 -10.96 3.28 24.04
N THR A 119 -10.80 2.74 25.25
CA THR A 119 -9.68 3.08 26.13
C THR A 119 -8.43 2.33 25.68
N ALA A 120 -7.30 3.03 25.62
CA ALA A 120 -5.99 2.45 25.33
C ALA A 120 -5.53 1.47 26.43
#